data_AF-A0A1A8KTG2-F1
#
_entry.id   AF-A0A1A8KTG2-F1
#
_cell.length_a   1.000
_cell.length_b   1.000
_cell.length_c   1.000
_cell.angle_alpha   90.00
_cell.angle_beta   90.00
_cell.angle_gamma   90.00
#
_symmetry.space_group_name_H-M   'P 1'
#
loop_
_entity.id
_entity.type
_entity.pdbx_description
1 polymer ?
#
loop_
_entity_poly.entity_id
_entity_poly.type
_entity_poly.pdbx_seq_one_letter_code
_entity_poly.pdbx_strand_id
1 'polypeptide(L)'
;MSEEASQVPKELLESVRDAVGRKVKLSLRKRVKLEIKGDKMENRVLALAAHRAYLLTARIPAKVEHNFNYLEIQGIVCNKPTQLFVEYERGSFSVKLPSTEEVNEV
;
A
#
# COMPACT_ATOMS: atom_id res chain seq x y z
N MET A 1 -3.65 -21.23 8.59
CA MET A 1 -2.26 -21.05 8.12
C MET A 1 -2.31 -20.12 6.92
N SER A 2 -2.26 -18.79 7.12
CA SER A 2 -2.43 -17.83 6.03
C SER A 2 -1.56 -16.57 6.20
N GLU A 3 -0.39 -16.69 6.86
CA GLU A 3 0.48 -15.54 7.14
C GLU A 3 1.58 -15.30 6.09
N GLU A 4 1.74 -16.20 5.09
CA GLU A 4 2.85 -16.11 4.13
C GLU A 4 2.53 -15.33 2.84
N ALA A 5 1.26 -15.08 2.50
CA ALA A 5 0.91 -14.45 1.22
C ALA A 5 1.09 -12.92 1.18
N SER A 6 1.13 -12.27 2.35
CA SER A 6 1.17 -10.80 2.48
C SER A 6 2.55 -10.27 2.85
N GLN A 7 3.50 -11.17 3.15
CA GLN A 7 4.86 -10.79 3.51
C GLN A 7 5.65 -10.33 2.29
N VAL A 8 6.17 -9.11 2.38
CA VAL A 8 7.08 -8.53 1.39
C VAL A 8 8.43 -9.25 1.50
N PRO A 9 9.04 -9.73 0.40
CA PRO A 9 10.35 -10.37 0.43
C PRO A 9 11.41 -9.47 1.09
N LYS A 10 12.39 -10.05 1.79
CA LYS A 10 13.45 -9.29 2.51
C LYS A 10 14.18 -8.30 1.61
N GLU A 11 14.52 -8.71 0.39
CA GLU A 11 15.20 -7.84 -0.59
C GLU A 11 14.31 -6.67 -1.04
N LEU A 12 13.01 -6.92 -1.22
CA LEU A 12 12.05 -5.88 -1.56
C LEU A 12 11.79 -4.94 -0.38
N LEU A 13 11.80 -5.45 0.85
CA LEU A 13 11.71 -4.66 2.09
C LEU A 13 12.86 -3.66 2.22
N GLU A 14 14.09 -4.11 1.95
CA GLU A 14 15.25 -3.21 1.94
C GLU A 14 15.09 -2.13 0.88
N SER A 15 14.67 -2.51 -0.33
CA SER A 15 14.43 -1.55 -1.41
C SER A 15 13.31 -0.54 -1.08
N VAL A 16 12.22 -0.98 -0.43
CA VAL A 16 11.15 -0.09 0.04
C VAL A 16 11.67 0.86 1.12
N ARG A 17 12.50 0.36 2.04
CA ARG A 17 13.10 1.19 3.09
C ARG A 17 14.05 2.24 2.51
N ASP A 18 14.84 1.88 1.49
CA ASP A 18 15.68 2.82 0.77
C ASP A 18 14.85 3.86 0.00
N ALA A 19 13.74 3.45 -0.63
CA ALA A 19 12.87 4.35 -1.40
C ALA A 19 12.08 5.34 -0.52
N VAL A 20 11.57 4.90 0.64
CA VAL A 20 10.85 5.77 1.59
C VAL A 20 11.82 6.59 2.46
N GLY A 21 13.04 6.08 2.66
CA GLY A 21 14.08 6.69 3.48
C GLY A 21 14.34 5.90 4.77
N ARG A 22 15.60 5.56 5.02
CA ARG A 22 16.03 4.68 6.12
C ARG A 22 15.67 5.15 7.53
N LYS A 23 15.44 6.46 7.69
CA LYS A 23 15.05 7.11 8.94
C LYS A 23 13.53 7.03 9.23
N VAL A 24 12.73 6.71 8.22
CA VAL A 24 11.27 6.62 8.38
C VAL A 24 10.92 5.28 9.02
N LYS A 25 10.30 5.34 10.21
CA LYS A 25 9.76 4.15 10.87
C LYS A 25 8.42 3.81 10.23
N LEU A 26 8.43 2.76 9.42
CA LEU A 26 7.22 2.17 8.85
C LEU A 26 6.58 1.25 9.89
N SER A 27 5.30 1.46 10.17
CA SER A 27 4.50 0.64 11.09
C SER A 27 3.97 -0.61 10.39
N LEU A 28 3.53 -0.48 9.14
CA LEU A 28 2.92 -1.55 8.37
C LEU A 28 3.52 -1.59 6.95
N ARG A 29 3.77 -2.80 6.45
CA ARG A 29 4.18 -3.04 5.06
C ARG A 29 3.43 -4.27 4.56
N LYS A 30 2.60 -4.11 3.53
CA LYS A 30 1.81 -5.19 2.96
C LYS A 30 1.85 -5.17 1.45
N ARG A 31 1.79 -6.35 0.85
CA ARG A 31 1.64 -6.49 -0.60
C ARG A 31 0.16 -6.37 -0.95
N VAL A 32 -0.18 -5.45 -1.84
CA VAL A 32 -1.56 -5.16 -2.24
C VAL A 32 -1.67 -5.16 -3.76
N LYS A 33 -2.87 -5.38 -4.28
CA LYS A 33 -3.15 -5.27 -5.72
C LYS A 33 -3.82 -3.93 -6.00
N LEU A 34 -3.11 -3.03 -6.67
CA LEU A 34 -3.67 -1.76 -7.12
C LEU A 34 -4.52 -1.99 -8.37
N GLU A 35 -5.77 -1.54 -8.35
CA GLU A 35 -6.65 -1.49 -9.52
C GLU A 35 -6.28 -0.28 -10.38
N ILE A 36 -5.89 -0.55 -11.62
CA ILE A 36 -5.63 0.49 -12.62
C ILE A 36 -6.78 0.52 -13.64
N LYS A 37 -6.91 1.62 -14.38
CA LYS A 37 -7.96 1.78 -15.39
C LYS A 37 -7.96 0.59 -16.38
N GLY A 38 -9.14 0.00 -16.58
CA GLY A 38 -9.34 -1.13 -17.49
C GLY A 38 -9.27 -2.52 -16.86
N ASP A 39 -9.74 -2.67 -15.60
CA ASP A 39 -9.83 -3.94 -14.85
C ASP A 39 -8.48 -4.65 -14.61
N LYS A 40 -7.37 -3.98 -14.93
CA LYS A 40 -6.03 -4.53 -14.69
C LYS A 40 -5.66 -4.32 -13.22
N MET A 41 -5.06 -5.34 -12.63
CA MET A 41 -4.53 -5.29 -11.28
C MET A 41 -3.01 -5.40 -11.31
N GLU A 42 -2.33 -4.48 -10.64
CA GLU A 42 -0.87 -4.50 -10.51
C GLU A 42 -0.45 -4.76 -9.06
N ASN A 43 0.61 -5.55 -8.88
CA ASN A 43 1.17 -5.80 -7.55
C ASN A 43 1.94 -4.58 -7.06
N ARG A 44 1.55 -4.06 -5.91
CA ARG A 44 2.15 -2.94 -5.21
C ARG A 44 2.49 -3.30 -3.77
N VAL A 45 3.28 -2.45 -3.13
CA VAL A 45 3.58 -2.51 -1.71
C VAL A 45 3.00 -1.27 -1.05
N LEU A 46 2.06 -1.46 -0.13
CA LEU A 46 1.55 -0.42 0.74
C LEU A 46 2.43 -0.36 1.99
N ALA A 47 3.02 0.80 2.24
CA ALA A 47 3.86 1.06 3.40
C ALA A 47 3.31 2.26 4.18
N LEU A 48 2.96 2.04 5.44
CA LEU A 48 2.38 3.06 6.32
C LEU A 48 3.42 3.49 7.35
N ALA A 49 3.61 4.80 7.49
CA ALA A 49 4.39 5.44 8.54
C ALA A 49 3.46 6.11 9.56
N ALA A 50 4.01 6.79 10.56
CA ALA A 50 3.19 7.47 11.58
C ALA A 50 2.30 8.61 11.04
N HIS A 51 2.71 9.26 9.95
CA HIS A 51 2.04 10.45 9.41
C HIS A 51 1.85 10.41 7.89
N ARG A 52 2.30 9.34 7.23
CA ARG A 52 2.33 9.23 5.76
C ARG A 52 2.11 7.80 5.31
N ALA A 53 1.33 7.65 4.24
CA ALA A 53 1.23 6.42 3.47
C ALA A 53 2.06 6.52 2.19
N TYR A 54 2.62 5.39 1.79
CA TYR A 54 3.38 5.22 0.56
C TYR A 54 2.86 4.00 -0.19
N LEU A 55 2.62 4.16 -1.48
CA LEU A 55 2.38 3.05 -2.39
C LEU A 55 3.58 2.91 -3.32
N LEU A 56 4.20 1.75 -3.31
CA LEU A 56 5.41 1.46 -4.07
C LEU A 56 5.20 0.33 -5.08
N THR A 57 6.01 0.33 -6.15
CA THR A 57 6.08 -0.79 -7.08
C THR A 57 6.60 -2.05 -6.37
N ALA A 58 5.99 -3.22 -6.59
CA ALA A 58 6.50 -4.49 -6.09
C ALA A 58 7.65 -5.07 -6.97
N ARG A 59 8.67 -4.24 -7.27
CA ARG A 59 9.87 -4.60 -8.05
C ARG A 59 11.11 -4.00 -7.41
N ILE A 60 12.29 -4.49 -7.78
CA ILE A 60 13.58 -3.95 -7.32
C ILE A 60 14.24 -3.20 -8.50
N PRO A 61 14.65 -1.94 -8.35
CA PRO A 61 14.44 -1.08 -7.17
C PRO A 61 12.97 -0.64 -7.04
N ALA A 62 12.49 -0.56 -5.80
CA ALA A 62 11.15 -0.09 -5.47
C ALA A 62 11.05 1.42 -5.77
N LYS A 63 9.95 1.83 -6.42
CA LYS A 63 9.66 3.23 -6.70
C LYS A 63 8.37 3.63 -6.01
N VAL A 64 8.39 4.78 -5.34
CA VAL A 64 7.20 5.40 -4.74
C VAL A 64 6.36 6.00 -5.86
N GLU A 65 5.11 5.56 -5.99
CA GLU A 65 4.15 6.14 -6.93
C GLU A 65 3.21 7.11 -6.23
N HIS A 66 2.66 6.69 -5.10
CA HIS A 66 1.80 7.53 -4.28
C HIS A 66 2.49 7.77 -2.94
N ASN A 67 2.50 9.02 -2.52
CA ASN A 67 2.85 9.43 -1.18
C ASN A 67 1.90 10.54 -0.77
N PHE A 68 1.33 10.42 0.43
CA PHE A 68 0.38 11.39 0.98
C PHE A 68 0.40 11.34 2.50
N ASN A 69 0.14 12.47 3.12
CA ASN A 69 -0.11 12.61 4.54
C ASN A 69 -1.54 12.15 4.85
N TYR A 70 -1.76 11.54 6.01
CA TYR A 70 -3.10 11.13 6.43
C TYR A 70 -4.08 12.30 6.55
N LEU A 71 -3.59 13.51 6.80
CA LEU A 71 -4.40 14.73 6.80
C LEU A 71 -4.89 15.14 5.41
N GLU A 72 -4.29 14.62 4.33
CA GLU A 72 -4.73 14.88 2.96
C GLU A 72 -5.87 13.94 2.54
N ILE A 73 -6.24 12.95 3.36
CA ILE A 73 -7.30 11.99 3.04
C ILE A 73 -8.65 12.70 3.09
N GLN A 74 -9.37 12.64 1.98
CA GLN A 74 -10.71 13.20 1.82
C GLN A 74 -11.79 12.14 2.04
N GLY A 75 -11.49 10.88 1.67
CA GLY A 75 -12.44 9.79 1.83
C GLY A 75 -11.78 8.41 1.79
N ILE A 76 -12.35 7.48 2.55
CA ILE A 76 -11.98 6.07 2.53
C ILE A 76 -13.26 5.27 2.33
N VAL A 77 -13.29 4.41 1.32
CA VAL A 77 -14.48 3.63 0.95
C VAL A 77 -14.10 2.16 0.76
N CYS A 78 -14.84 1.28 1.43
CA CYS A 78 -14.71 -0.17 1.28
C CYS A 78 -15.93 -0.74 0.56
N ASN A 79 -15.95 -0.67 -0.76
CA ASN A 79 -17.09 -1.14 -1.57
C ASN A 79 -17.22 -2.67 -1.60
N LYS A 80 -16.11 -3.39 -1.46
CA LYS A 80 -16.07 -4.85 -1.39
C LYS A 80 -15.28 -5.24 -0.14
N PRO A 81 -15.56 -6.40 0.47
CA PRO A 81 -14.91 -6.84 1.71
C PRO A 81 -13.37 -6.82 1.66
N THR A 82 -12.78 -6.97 0.47
CA THR A 82 -11.32 -7.00 0.27
C THR A 82 -10.78 -5.80 -0.51
N GLN A 83 -11.60 -4.80 -0.81
CA GLN A 83 -11.23 -3.64 -1.62
C GLN A 83 -11.31 -2.35 -0.80
N LEU A 84 -10.21 -1.61 -0.75
CA LEU A 84 -10.07 -0.33 -0.08
C LEU A 84 -9.81 0.75 -1.14
N PHE A 85 -10.69 1.75 -1.20
CA PHE A 85 -10.53 2.93 -2.03
C PHE A 85 -10.16 4.11 -1.13
N VAL A 86 -9.07 4.80 -1.46
CA VAL A 86 -8.60 5.98 -0.73
C VAL A 86 -8.57 7.15 -1.68
N GLU A 87 -9.25 8.22 -1.30
CA GLU A 87 -9.24 9.51 -1.97
C GLU A 87 -8.51 10.53 -1.10
N TYR A 88 -7.57 11.24 -1.70
CA TYR A 88 -6.75 12.24 -1.04
C TYR A 88 -6.56 13.44 -1.97
N GLU A 89 -6.07 14.55 -1.44
CA GLU A 89 -6.05 15.84 -2.16
C GLU A 89 -5.43 15.78 -3.57
N ARG A 90 -4.41 14.94 -3.77
CA ARG A 90 -3.67 14.84 -5.03
C ARG A 90 -4.10 13.66 -5.91
N GLY A 91 -5.17 12.94 -5.56
CA GLY A 91 -5.72 11.86 -6.38
C GLY A 91 -6.41 10.76 -5.57
N SER A 92 -6.62 9.61 -6.20
CA SER A 92 -7.26 8.47 -5.57
C SER A 92 -6.63 7.16 -6.05
N PHE A 93 -6.72 6.12 -5.23
CA PHE A 93 -6.34 4.76 -5.65
C PHE A 93 -7.26 3.72 -5.02
N SER A 94 -7.43 2.59 -5.72
CA SER A 94 -8.13 1.42 -5.18
C SER A 94 -7.17 0.26 -5.04
N VAL A 95 -7.04 -0.27 -3.83
CA VAL A 95 -6.22 -1.44 -3.54
C VAL A 95 -7.09 -2.60 -3.08
N LYS A 96 -6.76 -3.79 -3.56
CA LYS A 96 -7.34 -5.04 -3.13
C LYS A 96 -6.35 -5.80 -2.26
N LEU A 97 -6.77 -6.14 -1.05
CA LEU A 97 -6.05 -6.97 -0.10
C LEU A 97 -6.55 -8.43 -0.21
N PRO A 98 -5.77 -9.42 0.22
CA PRO A 98 -6.17 -10.82 0.10
C PRO A 98 -7.28 -11.22 1.09
N SER A 99 -7.42 -10.52 2.23
CA SER A 99 -8.43 -10.81 3.26
C SER A 99 -9.04 -9.54 3.86
N THR A 100 -10.26 -9.65 4.39
CA THR A 100 -10.96 -8.59 5.14
C THR A 100 -10.23 -8.17 6.41
N GLU A 101 -9.59 -9.13 7.07
CA GLU A 101 -8.77 -8.89 8.26
C GLU A 101 -7.64 -7.90 7.95
N GLU A 102 -6.98 -8.08 6.79
CA GLU A 102 -5.91 -7.18 6.38
C GLU A 102 -6.42 -5.79 5.98
N VAL A 103 -7.64 -5.69 5.45
CA VAL A 103 -8.28 -4.39 5.21
C VAL A 103 -8.52 -3.66 6.53
N ASN A 104 -8.93 -4.38 7.57
CA ASN A 104 -9.22 -3.79 8.89
C ASN A 104 -7.94 -3.42 9.68
N GLU A 105 -6.80 -4.02 9.35
CA GLU A 105 -5.50 -3.65 9.93
C GLU A 105 -4.90 -2.37 9.31
N VAL A 106 -5.38 -1.94 8.14
CA VAL A 106 -4.91 -0.78 7.37
C VAL A 106 -5.74 0.45 7.72
#